data_AF-A0A0P8WD72-F1
#
_entry.id   AF-A0A0P8WD72-F1
#
_cell.length_a   1.000
_cell.length_b   1.000
_cell.length_c   1.000
_cell.angle_alpha   90.00
_cell.angle_beta   90.00
_cell.angle_gamma   90.00
#
_symmetry.space_group_name_H-M   'P 1'
#
loop_
_entity.id
_entity.type
_entity.pdbx_description
1 polymer ?
#
loop_
_entity_poly.entity_id
_entity_poly.type
_entity_poly.pdbx_seq_one_letter_code
_entity_poly.pdbx_strand_id
1 'polypeptide(L)'
;MIYYVQIVNGEIVQYGISDILPDNCIEVDKDIVLNKQNYRFDGENFIYEPVLKIKTLIEINNEVRAKIAERYDVIKEIQMINQSSYSHDSIEYGEYLEYFQYRLDCIIWGESEKEKCGYI
;
A
#
# COMPACT_ATOMS: atom_id res chain seq x y z
N MET A 1 -24.80 -21.06 -5.70
CA MET A 1 -24.40 -19.64 -5.76
C MET A 1 -23.45 -19.48 -6.94
N ILE A 2 -23.90 -18.77 -7.97
CA ILE A 2 -23.24 -18.57 -9.27
C ILE A 2 -22.69 -17.15 -9.29
N TYR A 3 -21.42 -17.03 -9.67
CA TYR A 3 -20.76 -15.75 -9.90
C TYR A 3 -20.80 -15.48 -11.40
N TYR A 4 -21.32 -14.32 -11.80
CA TYR A 4 -21.56 -14.04 -13.21
C TYR A 4 -21.08 -12.65 -13.62
N VAL A 5 -20.82 -12.52 -14.91
CA VAL A 5 -20.60 -11.22 -15.57
C VAL A 5 -21.37 -11.14 -16.88
N GLN A 6 -21.72 -9.92 -17.27
CA GLN A 6 -22.29 -9.61 -18.57
C GLN A 6 -21.26 -8.86 -19.40
N ILE A 7 -21.00 -9.33 -20.62
CA ILE A 7 -20.07 -8.71 -21.56
C ILE A 7 -20.86 -8.21 -22.77
N VAL A 8 -20.70 -6.95 -23.13
CA VAL A 8 -21.33 -6.33 -24.30
C VAL A 8 -20.23 -5.64 -25.10
N ASN A 9 -20.09 -5.98 -26.38
CA ASN A 9 -19.06 -5.43 -27.28
C ASN A 9 -17.62 -5.54 -26.73
N GLY A 10 -17.32 -6.63 -26.03
CA GLY A 10 -15.99 -6.83 -25.42
C GLY A 10 -15.75 -6.08 -24.11
N GLU A 11 -16.75 -5.38 -23.57
CA GLU A 11 -16.66 -4.68 -22.29
C GLU A 11 -17.54 -5.36 -21.23
N ILE A 12 -17.04 -5.46 -20.00
CA ILE A 12 -17.85 -5.98 -18.90
C ILE A 12 -18.77 -4.87 -18.38
N VAL A 13 -20.08 -5.07 -18.52
CA VAL A 13 -21.10 -4.08 -18.15
C VAL A 13 -21.81 -4.41 -16.83
N GLN A 14 -21.81 -5.67 -16.41
CA GLN A 14 -22.43 -6.11 -15.17
C GLN A 14 -21.65 -7.26 -14.53
N TYR A 15 -21.72 -7.34 -13.20
CA TYR A 15 -21.12 -8.37 -12.37
C TYR A 15 -22.10 -8.68 -11.24
N GLY A 16 -22.17 -9.93 -10.79
CA GLY A 16 -23.03 -10.25 -9.67
C GLY A 16 -22.91 -11.66 -9.15
N ILE A 17 -23.73 -11.93 -8.14
CA ILE A 17 -23.91 -13.23 -7.51
C ILE A 17 -25.40 -13.53 -7.55
N SER A 18 -25.76 -14.72 -8.00
CA SER A 18 -27.16 -15.17 -8.10
C SER A 18 -27.26 -16.66 -7.83
N ASP A 19 -28.45 -17.15 -7.49
CA ASP A 19 -28.70 -18.59 -7.41
C ASP A 19 -28.91 -19.24 -8.79
N ILE A 20 -29.30 -18.43 -9.78
CA ILE A 20 -29.54 -18.84 -11.17
C ILE A 20 -28.75 -17.90 -12.10
N LEU A 21 -28.09 -18.44 -13.13
CA LEU A 21 -27.36 -17.65 -14.12
C LEU A 21 -28.34 -16.77 -14.92
N PRO A 22 -28.23 -15.42 -14.87
CA PRO A 22 -29.10 -14.56 -15.64
C PRO A 22 -28.86 -14.68 -17.16
N ASP A 23 -29.88 -14.37 -17.95
CA ASP A 23 -29.78 -14.37 -19.41
C ASP A 23 -28.66 -13.44 -19.90
N ASN A 24 -27.96 -13.86 -20.96
CA ASN A 24 -26.82 -13.13 -21.56
C ASN A 24 -25.64 -12.88 -20.61
N CYS A 25 -25.55 -13.62 -19.50
CA CYS A 25 -24.38 -13.61 -18.61
C CYS A 25 -23.58 -14.91 -18.77
N ILE A 26 -22.31 -14.84 -18.40
CA ILE A 26 -21.41 -15.99 -18.31
C ILE A 26 -21.05 -16.25 -16.85
N GLU A 27 -20.95 -17.53 -16.48
CA GLU A 27 -20.44 -17.94 -15.18
C GLU A 27 -18.91 -17.77 -15.17
N VAL A 28 -18.39 -17.21 -14.08
CA VAL A 28 -16.97 -16.93 -13.88
C VAL A 28 -16.51 -17.38 -12.50
N ASP A 29 -15.19 -17.41 -12.29
CA ASP A 29 -14.63 -17.64 -10.97
C ASP A 29 -15.09 -16.55 -9.97
N LYS A 30 -15.32 -16.94 -8.72
CA LYS A 30 -15.66 -16.02 -7.62
C LYS A 30 -14.66 -14.87 -7.51
N ASP A 31 -13.38 -15.11 -7.79
CA ASP A 31 -12.33 -14.13 -7.59
C ASP A 31 -12.45 -12.97 -8.58
N ILE A 32 -13.00 -13.22 -9.79
CA ILE A 32 -13.29 -12.19 -10.79
C ILE A 32 -14.38 -11.24 -10.28
N VAL A 33 -15.44 -11.76 -9.64
CA VAL A 33 -16.54 -10.93 -9.14
C VAL A 33 -16.16 -10.23 -7.82
N LEU A 34 -15.52 -10.96 -6.90
CA LEU A 34 -15.18 -10.46 -5.57
C LEU A 34 -14.02 -9.46 -5.61
N ASN A 35 -13.06 -9.62 -6.53
CA ASN A 35 -11.94 -8.70 -6.73
C ASN A 35 -12.02 -7.98 -8.08
N LYS A 36 -13.23 -7.67 -8.57
CA LYS A 36 -13.49 -7.09 -9.89
C LYS A 36 -12.63 -5.87 -10.27
N GLN A 37 -12.14 -5.12 -9.29
CA GLN A 37 -11.26 -3.98 -9.53
C GLN A 37 -9.89 -4.42 -10.08
N ASN A 38 -9.45 -5.63 -9.73
CA ASN A 38 -8.16 -6.20 -10.12
C ASN A 38 -8.23 -7.01 -11.42
N TYR A 39 -9.34 -6.98 -12.14
CA TYR A 39 -9.52 -7.76 -13.36
C TYR A 39 -10.05 -6.88 -14.49
N ARG A 40 -9.46 -7.06 -15.68
CA ARG A 40 -9.96 -6.49 -16.95
C ARG A 40 -10.24 -7.62 -17.93
N PHE A 41 -11.29 -7.49 -18.74
CA PHE A 41 -11.49 -8.37 -19.90
C PHE A 41 -10.83 -7.74 -21.13
N ASP A 42 -9.98 -8.48 -21.83
CA ASP A 42 -9.27 -8.01 -23.04
C ASP A 42 -9.97 -8.37 -24.37
N GLY A 43 -11.14 -9.00 -24.29
CA GLY A 43 -11.87 -9.53 -25.43
C GLY A 43 -11.90 -11.05 -25.49
N GLU A 44 -10.92 -11.72 -24.86
CA GLU A 44 -10.81 -13.19 -24.85
C GLU A 44 -10.65 -13.74 -23.44
N ASN A 45 -9.90 -13.05 -22.58
CA ASN A 45 -9.50 -13.51 -21.25
C ASN A 45 -9.72 -12.45 -20.17
N PHE A 46 -9.89 -12.90 -18.93
CA PHE A 46 -9.79 -12.04 -17.76
C PHE A 46 -8.32 -11.91 -17.35
N ILE A 47 -7.76 -10.72 -17.52
CA ILE A 47 -6.41 -10.39 -17.11
C ILE A 47 -6.47 -9.86 -15.68
N TYR A 48 -5.68 -10.47 -14.79
CA TYR A 48 -5.43 -9.90 -13.46
C TYR A 48 -4.51 -8.70 -13.59
N GLU A 49 -5.05 -7.51 -13.35
CA GLU A 49 -4.34 -6.25 -13.25
C GLU A 49 -4.47 -5.76 -11.81
N PRO A 50 -3.48 -6.01 -10.94
CA PRO A 50 -3.58 -5.57 -9.55
C PRO A 50 -3.74 -4.06 -9.54
N VAL A 51 -4.85 -3.57 -8.99
CA VAL A 51 -4.94 -2.15 -8.65
C VAL A 51 -3.85 -1.92 -7.62
N LEU A 52 -2.81 -1.18 -8.01
CA LEU A 52 -1.88 -0.62 -7.06
C LEU A 52 -2.74 0.11 -6.04
N LYS A 53 -2.89 -0.49 -4.84
CA LYS A 53 -3.63 0.14 -3.75
C LYS A 53 -2.90 1.44 -3.49
N ILE A 54 -3.48 2.55 -3.97
CA ILE A 54 -2.93 3.88 -3.74
C ILE A 54 -3.02 4.08 -2.24
N LYS A 55 -1.87 4.04 -1.56
CA LYS A 55 -1.80 4.29 -0.13
C LYS A 55 -2.22 5.73 0.09
N THR A 56 -3.00 5.99 1.12
CA THR A 56 -3.30 7.35 1.55
C THR A 56 -2.06 8.01 2.14
N LEU A 57 -2.01 9.34 2.16
CA LEU A 57 -0.94 10.08 2.83
C LEU A 57 -0.78 9.66 4.30
N ILE A 58 -1.90 9.37 4.97
CA ILE A 58 -1.93 8.91 6.37
C ILE A 58 -1.31 7.50 6.50
N GLU A 59 -1.66 6.58 5.62
CA GLU A 59 -1.07 5.23 5.60
C GLU A 59 0.44 5.30 5.40
N ILE A 60 0.92 6.07 4.43
CA ILE A 60 2.37 6.23 4.16
C ILE A 60 3.08 6.81 5.40
N ASN A 61 2.53 7.86 6.00
CA ASN A 61 3.12 8.47 7.21
C ASN A 61 3.14 7.49 8.40
N ASN A 62 2.11 6.66 8.55
CA ASN A 62 2.08 5.64 9.60
C ASN A 62 3.10 4.52 9.34
N GLU A 63 3.32 4.11 8.09
CA GLU A 63 4.36 3.15 7.74
C GLU A 63 5.77 3.70 8.03
N VAL A 64 6.02 4.97 7.73
CA VAL A 64 7.29 5.64 8.08
C VAL A 64 7.52 5.61 9.60
N ARG A 65 6.48 5.94 10.39
CA ARG A 65 6.56 5.87 11.86
C ARG A 65 6.81 4.45 12.37
N ALA A 66 6.13 3.47 11.79
CA ALA A 66 6.30 2.06 12.14
C ALA A 66 7.74 1.59 11.88
N LYS A 67 8.33 1.95 10.73
CA LYS A 67 9.73 1.63 10.41
C LYS A 67 10.74 2.25 11.37
N ILE A 68 10.49 3.46 11.84
CA ILE A 68 11.35 4.09 12.86
C ILE A 68 11.24 3.29 14.17
N ALA A 69 10.01 2.93 14.56
CA ALA A 69 9.72 2.17 15.78
C ALA A 69 10.27 0.73 15.79
N GLU A 70 10.61 0.15 14.63
CA GLU A 70 11.26 -1.18 14.55
C GLU A 70 12.66 -1.19 15.18
N ARG A 71 13.38 -0.05 15.13
CA ARG A 71 14.75 0.06 15.67
C ARG A 71 14.85 0.88 16.95
N TYR A 72 13.97 1.86 17.12
CA TYR A 72 14.03 2.78 18.24
C TYR A 72 12.66 2.86 18.89
N ASP A 73 12.54 2.42 20.14
CA ASP A 73 11.33 2.66 20.89
C ASP A 73 11.11 4.17 21.12
N VAL A 74 9.88 4.54 21.47
CA VAL A 74 9.48 5.95 21.65
C VAL A 74 10.32 6.66 22.71
N ILE A 75 10.78 5.95 23.75
CA ILE A 75 11.58 6.54 24.82
C ILE A 75 12.99 6.85 24.31
N LYS A 76 13.61 5.91 23.60
CA LYS A 76 14.93 6.09 22.99
C LYS A 76 14.88 7.17 21.90
N GLU A 77 13.80 7.24 21.12
CA GLU A 77 13.59 8.31 20.15
C GLU A 77 13.51 9.69 20.82
N ILE A 78 12.75 9.82 21.91
CA ILE A 78 12.66 11.08 22.69
C ILE A 78 14.02 11.45 23.27
N GLN A 79 14.82 10.49 23.73
CA GLN A 79 16.18 10.75 24.22
C GLN A 79 17.03 11.33 23.10
N MET A 80 17.12 10.64 21.95
CA MET A 80 17.93 11.06 20.81
C MET A 80 17.52 12.44 20.24
N ILE A 81 16.23 12.77 20.21
CA ILE A 81 15.74 14.08 19.75
C ILE A 81 16.15 15.21 20.69
N ASN A 82 16.17 14.97 22.00
CA ASN A 82 16.37 16.02 23.01
C ASN A 82 17.84 16.28 23.36
N GLN A 83 18.79 15.55 22.78
CA GLN A 83 20.19 15.61 23.19
C GLN A 83 21.05 16.36 22.19
N SER A 84 20.96 17.67 22.25
CA SER A 84 21.80 18.63 21.49
C SER A 84 23.21 18.83 22.09
N SER A 85 23.55 18.11 23.16
CA SER A 85 24.72 18.41 23.99
C SER A 85 25.62 17.20 24.27
N TYR A 86 25.44 16.09 23.56
CA TYR A 86 26.37 14.98 23.69
C TYR A 86 27.76 15.39 23.25
N SER A 87 28.76 14.97 24.03
CA SER A 87 30.15 15.19 23.67
C SER A 87 30.47 14.39 22.41
N HIS A 88 31.19 14.97 21.46
CA HIS A 88 31.41 14.34 20.15
C HIS A 88 32.22 13.03 20.23
N ASP A 89 32.96 12.85 21.31
CA ASP A 89 33.72 11.64 21.65
C ASP A 89 32.92 10.62 22.46
N SER A 90 31.64 10.90 22.78
CA SER A 90 30.79 10.01 23.55
C SER A 90 30.14 8.94 22.69
N ILE A 91 29.90 7.76 23.27
CA ILE A 91 29.21 6.66 22.59
C ILE A 91 27.80 7.09 22.19
N GLU A 92 27.16 7.88 23.04
CA GLU A 92 25.81 8.40 22.84
C GLU A 92 25.72 9.36 21.64
N TYR A 93 26.77 10.13 21.35
CA TYR A 93 26.84 10.93 20.12
C TYR A 93 26.92 10.04 18.87
N GLY A 94 27.67 8.94 18.94
CA GLY A 94 27.70 7.93 17.88
C GLY A 94 26.31 7.31 17.64
N GLU A 95 25.62 6.91 18.70
CA GLU A 95 24.24 6.37 18.61
C GLU A 95 23.25 7.41 18.05
N TYR A 96 23.42 8.69 18.41
CA TYR A 96 22.61 9.77 17.86
C TYR A 96 22.80 9.93 16.34
N LEU A 97 24.03 9.88 15.84
CA LEU A 97 24.31 9.99 14.40
C LEU A 97 23.68 8.83 13.61
N GLU A 98 23.76 7.61 14.15
CA GLU A 98 23.12 6.43 13.56
C GLU A 98 21.60 6.56 13.52
N TYR A 99 20.98 7.03 14.62
CA TYR A 99 19.55 7.34 14.66
C TYR A 99 19.17 8.40 13.62
N PHE A 100 19.93 9.51 13.56
CA PHE A 100 19.64 10.62 12.66
C PHE A 100 19.66 10.18 11.19
N GLN A 101 20.70 9.43 10.79
CA GLN A 101 20.80 8.91 9.44
C GLN A 101 19.65 7.95 9.12
N TYR A 102 19.35 7.00 10.00
CA TYR A 102 18.27 6.04 9.79
C TYR A 102 16.89 6.71 9.65
N ARG A 103 16.63 7.73 10.48
CA ARG A 103 15.40 8.51 10.41
C ARG A 103 15.29 9.25 9.09
N LEU A 104 16.38 9.85 8.62
CA LEU A 104 16.41 10.53 7.33
C LEU A 104 16.09 9.57 6.18
N ASP A 105 16.67 8.37 6.18
CA ASP A 105 16.42 7.34 5.17
C ASP A 105 14.93 6.92 5.13
N CYS A 106 14.32 6.78 6.31
CA CYS A 106 12.90 6.45 6.43
C CYS A 106 11.99 7.58 5.89
N ILE A 107 12.35 8.83 6.10
CA ILE A 107 11.63 9.99 5.57
C ILE A 107 11.76 10.06 4.05
N ILE A 108 12.97 9.93 3.51
CA ILE A 108 13.23 9.94 2.06
C ILE A 108 12.44 8.82 1.37
N TRP A 109 12.42 7.62 1.96
CA TRP A 109 11.59 6.52 1.48
C TRP A 109 10.11 6.89 1.48
N GLY A 110 9.61 7.50 2.57
CA GLY A 110 8.22 7.97 2.66
C GLY A 110 7.85 9.01 1.60
N GLU A 111 8.74 9.95 1.31
CA GLU A 111 8.54 10.92 0.22
C GLU A 111 8.49 10.23 -1.16
N SER A 112 9.34 9.23 -1.40
CA SER A 112 9.26 8.44 -2.64
C SER A 112 7.95 7.65 -2.76
N GLU A 113 7.41 7.11 -1.67
CA GLU A 113 6.10 6.44 -1.68
C GLU A 113 4.95 7.43 -1.94
N LYS A 114 5.06 8.66 -1.42
CA LYS A 114 4.09 9.74 -1.68
C LYS A 114 4.08 10.16 -3.14
N GLU A 115 5.26 10.33 -3.74
CA GLU A 115 5.43 10.67 -5.15
C GLU A 115 4.80 9.60 -6.06
N LYS A 116 5.05 8.31 -5.78
CA LYS A 116 4.42 7.18 -6.50
C LYS A 116 2.89 7.21 -6.43
N CYS A 117 2.33 7.78 -5.37
CA CYS A 117 0.90 7.90 -5.15
C CYS A 117 0.33 9.28 -5.57
N GLY A 118 1.15 10.18 -6.11
CA GLY A 118 0.72 11.49 -6.59
C GLY A 118 0.52 12.57 -5.52
N TYR A 119 1.06 12.40 -4.31
CA TYR A 119 1.08 13.44 -3.28
C TYR A 119 2.38 14.25 -3.39
N ILE A 120 2.46 15.12 -4.40
CA ILE A 120 3.61 16.04 -4.63
C ILE A 120 3.27 17.42 -4.09
#